data_AF-A0A1B0D1G4-F1
#
_entry.id   AF-A0A1B0D1G4-F1
#
_cell.length_a   1.000
_cell.length_b   1.000
_cell.length_c   1.000
_cell.angle_alpha   90.00
_cell.angle_beta   90.00
_cell.angle_gamma   90.00
#
_symmetry.space_group_name_H-M   'P 1'
#
loop_
_entity.id
_entity.type
_entity.pdbx_description
1 polymer ?
#
loop_
_entity_poly.entity_id
_entity_poly.type
_entity_poly.pdbx_seq_one_letter_code
_entity_poly.pdbx_strand_id
1 'polypeptide(L)'
;MESIEESEGFYFESDQIALKNNQDYQALMKTIAILQVQRTQALKNIDKIANIQAEVLENPNEFIDKLARGEDLGFPPRIEIPAIPQIDFTKYGVQPSINNSSEIRRNSENVENEDDSGLNALKSNSTRHWTV
;
A
#
# COMPACT_ATOMS: atom_id res chain seq x y z
N MET A 1 -8.94 -7.96 45.54
CA MET A 1 -8.57 -8.67 44.31
C MET A 1 -9.45 -8.05 43.22
N GLU A 2 -8.94 -7.03 42.53
CA GLU A 2 -9.72 -6.31 41.52
C GLU A 2 -9.52 -7.02 40.19
N SER A 3 -10.63 -7.40 39.56
CA SER A 3 -10.72 -8.25 38.38
C SER A 3 -10.25 -7.51 37.14
N ILE A 4 -9.05 -7.86 36.66
CA ILE A 4 -8.52 -7.45 35.35
C ILE A 4 -9.13 -8.39 34.30
N GLU A 5 -10.42 -8.24 34.00
CA GLU A 5 -11.07 -8.95 32.88
C GLU A 5 -12.10 -8.06 32.21
N GLU A 6 -11.61 -7.09 31.43
CA GLU A 6 -12.36 -6.56 30.30
C GLU A 6 -11.34 -6.36 29.19
N SER A 7 -11.48 -7.13 28.11
CA SER A 7 -10.62 -7.15 26.91
C SER A 7 -10.02 -5.76 26.63
N GLU A 8 -8.74 -5.58 26.94
CA GLU A 8 -8.02 -4.32 26.74
C GLU A 8 -8.03 -3.99 25.23
N GLY A 9 -9.00 -3.16 24.83
CA GLY A 9 -9.23 -2.80 23.44
C GLY A 9 -8.04 -2.06 22.84
N PHE A 10 -7.94 -2.03 21.52
CA PHE A 10 -6.86 -1.30 20.85
C PHE A 10 -7.18 0.21 20.81
N TYR A 11 -6.63 0.97 21.77
CA TYR A 11 -6.76 2.43 21.91
C TYR A 11 -5.48 3.02 22.56
N PHE A 12 -5.25 4.33 22.44
CA PHE A 12 -4.18 5.00 23.18
C PHE A 12 -4.68 5.51 24.54
N GLU A 13 -3.78 5.56 25.53
CA GLU A 13 -4.11 6.09 26.86
C GLU A 13 -4.57 7.54 26.83
N SER A 14 -4.08 8.33 25.87
CA SER A 14 -4.43 9.73 25.66
C SER A 14 -5.80 9.94 25.02
N ASP A 15 -6.45 8.89 24.52
CA ASP A 15 -7.71 9.02 23.79
C ASP A 15 -8.91 9.24 24.71
N GLN A 16 -9.99 9.77 24.13
CA GLN A 16 -11.24 10.01 24.83
C GLN A 16 -11.83 8.69 25.34
N ILE A 17 -12.16 8.64 26.64
CA ILE A 17 -12.71 7.45 27.31
C ILE A 17 -14.00 6.94 26.62
N ALA A 18 -14.80 7.86 26.06
CA ALA A 18 -16.02 7.52 25.33
C ALA A 18 -15.78 6.64 24.08
N LEU A 19 -14.57 6.67 23.50
CA LEU A 19 -14.23 5.88 22.31
C LEU A 19 -13.62 4.52 22.67
N LYS A 20 -13.21 4.29 23.92
CA LYS A 20 -12.49 3.07 24.32
C LYS A 20 -13.29 1.80 24.07
N ASN A 21 -14.62 1.84 24.21
CA ASN A 21 -15.50 0.69 23.98
C ASN A 21 -16.14 0.68 22.59
N ASN A 22 -15.71 1.58 21.69
CA ASN A 22 -16.23 1.64 20.33
C ASN A 22 -15.46 0.68 19.41
N GLN A 23 -16.15 -0.33 18.89
CA GLN A 23 -15.55 -1.36 18.02
C GLN A 23 -15.03 -0.79 16.69
N ASP A 24 -15.74 0.16 16.08
CA ASP A 24 -15.33 0.78 14.81
C ASP A 24 -14.04 1.59 14.99
N TYR A 25 -13.93 2.28 16.12
CA TYR A 25 -12.74 3.01 16.52
C TYR A 25 -11.55 2.07 16.78
N GLN A 26 -11.74 1.01 17.56
CA GLN A 26 -10.68 0.02 17.82
C GLN A 26 -10.18 -0.64 16.54
N ALA A 27 -11.08 -1.00 15.62
CA ALA A 27 -10.73 -1.59 14.33
C ALA A 27 -9.91 -0.62 13.47
N LEU A 28 -10.30 0.66 13.46
CA LEU A 28 -9.55 1.71 12.77
C LEU A 28 -8.15 1.89 13.37
N MET A 29 -8.04 2.01 14.68
CA MET A 29 -6.76 2.20 15.36
C MET A 29 -5.82 1.01 15.11
N LYS A 30 -6.32 -0.22 15.19
CA LYS A 30 -5.54 -1.43 14.88
C LYS A 30 -5.01 -1.40 13.44
N THR A 31 -5.86 -1.01 12.50
CA THR A 31 -5.49 -0.91 11.07
C THR A 31 -4.41 0.15 10.87
N ILE A 32 -4.55 1.33 11.48
CA ILE A 32 -3.54 2.41 11.41
C ILE A 32 -2.20 1.93 11.96
N ALA A 33 -2.19 1.25 13.11
CA ALA A 33 -0.96 0.75 13.70
C ALA A 33 -0.25 -0.26 12.79
N ILE A 34 -1.00 -1.20 12.19
CA ILE A 34 -0.45 -2.14 11.22
C ILE A 34 0.13 -1.40 10.01
N LEU A 35 -0.60 -0.44 9.44
CA LEU A 35 -0.14 0.36 8.31
C LEU A 35 1.13 1.16 8.64
N GLN A 36 1.25 1.67 9.86
CA GLN A 36 2.43 2.41 10.29
C GLN A 36 3.66 1.50 10.38
N VAL A 37 3.52 0.30 10.93
CA VAL A 37 4.60 -0.71 10.95
C VAL A 37 4.99 -1.09 9.52
N GLN A 38 4.00 -1.30 8.65
CA GLN A 38 4.23 -1.62 7.24
C GLN A 38 4.92 -0.50 6.47
N ARG A 39 4.61 0.75 6.77
CA ARG A 39 5.31 1.91 6.20
C ARG A 39 6.80 1.89 6.55
N THR A 40 7.13 1.67 7.82
CA THR A 40 8.54 1.56 8.24
C THR A 40 9.23 0.36 7.59
N GLN A 41 8.52 -0.77 7.46
CA GLN A 41 9.06 -1.95 6.78
C GLN A 41 9.29 -1.68 5.28
N ALA A 42 8.38 -0.97 4.61
CA ALA A 42 8.50 -0.64 3.20
C ALA A 42 9.74 0.22 2.92
N LEU A 43 10.03 1.20 3.79
CA LEU A 43 11.24 2.01 3.68
C LEU A 43 12.50 1.14 3.78
N LYS A 44 12.59 0.26 4.78
CA LYS A 44 13.73 -0.68 4.91
C LYS A 44 13.86 -1.61 3.71
N ASN A 45 12.73 -2.05 3.14
CA ASN A 45 12.72 -2.90 1.96
C ASN A 45 13.26 -2.17 0.73
N ILE A 46 12.91 -0.88 0.56
CA ILE A 46 13.43 -0.04 -0.52
C ILE A 46 14.95 0.08 -0.41
N ASP A 47 15.46 0.41 0.78
CA ASP A 47 16.91 0.52 1.01
C ASP A 47 17.63 -0.81 0.72
N LYS A 48 17.03 -1.93 1.15
CA LYS A 48 17.57 -3.27 0.87
C LYS A 48 17.64 -3.57 -0.63
N ILE A 49 16.59 -3.25 -1.38
CA ILE A 49 16.54 -3.45 -2.83
C ILE A 49 17.59 -2.57 -3.53
N ALA A 50 17.76 -1.32 -3.09
CA ALA A 50 18.78 -0.43 -3.65
C ALA A 50 20.19 -0.97 -3.45
N ASN A 51 20.50 -1.54 -2.28
CA ASN A 51 21.79 -2.18 -2.02
C ASN A 51 22.01 -3.42 -2.90
N ILE A 52 21.00 -4.29 -3.01
CA ILE A 52 21.07 -5.46 -3.90
C ILE A 52 21.30 -5.01 -5.34
N GLN A 53 20.60 -3.97 -5.80
CA GLN A 53 20.79 -3.43 -7.14
C GLN A 53 22.23 -2.96 -7.36
N ALA A 54 22.83 -2.26 -6.40
CA ALA A 54 24.23 -1.82 -6.48
C ALA A 54 25.19 -3.01 -6.57
N GLU A 55 25.02 -4.04 -5.73
CA GLU A 55 25.84 -5.27 -5.75
C GLU A 55 25.74 -6.01 -7.09
N VAL A 56 24.52 -6.09 -7.65
CA VAL A 56 24.28 -6.74 -8.96
C VAL A 56 24.91 -5.96 -10.10
N LEU A 57 24.92 -4.62 -10.03
CA LEU A 57 25.57 -3.78 -11.04
C LEU A 57 27.10 -3.91 -10.99
N GLU A 58 27.70 -4.17 -9.82
CA GLU A 58 29.12 -4.45 -9.71
C GLU A 58 29.50 -5.81 -10.30
N ASN A 59 28.73 -6.87 -10.00
CA ASN A 59 29.02 -8.24 -10.44
C ASN A 59 27.78 -8.95 -11.02
N PRO A 60 27.37 -8.63 -12.25
CA PRO A 60 26.13 -9.15 -12.84
C PRO A 60 26.17 -10.66 -13.11
N ASN A 61 27.33 -11.21 -13.45
CA ASN A 61 27.48 -12.65 -13.73
C ASN A 61 27.26 -13.50 -12.48
N GLU A 62 27.76 -13.05 -11.33
CA GLU A 62 27.59 -13.74 -10.05
C GLU A 62 26.11 -13.79 -9.65
N PHE A 63 25.37 -12.70 -9.88
CA PHE A 63 23.94 -12.66 -9.64
C PHE A 63 23.18 -13.67 -10.51
N ILE A 64 23.51 -13.75 -11.81
CA ILE A 64 22.90 -14.72 -12.73
C ILE A 64 23.21 -16.16 -12.27
N ASP A 65 24.44 -16.43 -11.84
CA ASP A 65 24.82 -17.75 -11.33
C ASP A 65 24.03 -18.12 -10.07
N LYS A 66 23.90 -17.20 -9.10
CA LYS A 66 23.06 -17.40 -7.90
C LYS A 66 21.60 -17.65 -8.27
N LEU A 67 21.07 -16.88 -9.22
CA LEU A 67 19.70 -17.02 -9.72
C LEU A 67 19.49 -18.38 -10.40
N ALA A 68 20.43 -18.84 -11.23
CA ALA A 68 20.37 -20.12 -11.92
C ALA A 68 20.45 -21.32 -10.95
N ARG A 69 21.20 -21.18 -9.85
CA ARG A 69 21.27 -22.18 -8.77
C ARG A 69 20.04 -22.17 -7.87
N GLY A 70 19.15 -21.19 -8.00
CA GLY A 70 17.97 -21.03 -7.15
C GLY A 70 18.32 -20.68 -5.70
N GLU A 71 19.46 -20.01 -5.49
CA GLU A 71 19.87 -19.54 -4.16
C GLU A 71 18.97 -18.39 -3.69
N ASP A 72 18.85 -18.23 -2.36
CA ASP A 72 18.13 -17.09 -1.80
C ASP A 72 18.90 -15.79 -2.10
N LEU A 73 18.30 -14.94 -2.93
CA LEU A 73 18.86 -13.64 -3.34
C LEU A 73 18.62 -12.56 -2.29
N GLY A 74 17.97 -12.89 -1.16
CA GLY A 74 17.77 -11.99 -0.05
C GLY A 74 16.77 -10.86 -0.34
N PHE A 75 15.94 -10.97 -1.37
CA PHE A 75 14.90 -9.98 -1.66
C PHE A 75 13.93 -9.87 -0.48
N PRO A 76 13.50 -8.64 -0.12
CA PRO A 76 12.51 -8.48 0.93
C PRO A 76 11.16 -9.10 0.50
N PRO A 77 10.39 -9.66 1.45
CA PRO A 77 9.09 -10.22 1.15
C PRO A 77 8.09 -9.13 0.75
N ARG A 78 7.05 -9.53 0.00
CA ARG A 78 5.93 -8.66 -0.34
C ARG A 78 5.19 -8.22 0.92
N ILE A 79 4.90 -6.93 1.03
CA ILE A 79 4.06 -6.36 2.10
C ILE A 79 2.60 -6.48 1.68
N GLU A 80 1.78 -7.12 2.52
CA GLU A 80 0.34 -7.24 2.32
C GLU A 80 -0.41 -6.13 3.05
N ILE A 81 -1.10 -5.27 2.30
CA ILE A 81 -1.79 -4.12 2.88
C ILE A 81 -3.13 -4.57 3.50
N PRO A 82 -3.42 -4.28 4.78
CA PRO A 82 -4.69 -4.61 5.40
C PRO A 82 -5.85 -3.82 4.78
N ALA A 83 -7.04 -4.42 4.75
CA ALA A 83 -8.25 -3.72 4.32
C ALA A 83 -8.63 -2.62 5.32
N ILE A 84 -9.08 -1.48 4.80
CA ILE A 84 -9.55 -0.36 5.63
C ILE A 84 -10.94 -0.71 6.19
N PRO A 85 -11.15 -0.62 7.52
CA PRO A 85 -12.44 -0.90 8.12
C PRO A 85 -13.49 0.09 7.59
N GLN A 86 -14.63 -0.44 7.16
CA GLN A 86 -15.75 0.36 6.68
C GLN A 86 -16.59 0.77 7.89
N ILE A 87 -16.69 2.07 8.14
CA ILE A 87 -17.42 2.62 9.28
C ILE A 87 -18.77 3.11 8.79
N ASP A 88 -19.84 2.59 9.38
CA ASP A 88 -21.19 3.12 9.16
C ASP A 88 -21.39 4.39 10.00
N PHE A 89 -21.21 5.54 9.36
CA PHE A 89 -21.36 6.85 10.02
C PHE A 89 -22.80 7.18 10.40
N THR A 90 -23.80 6.51 9.81
CA THR A 90 -25.21 6.74 10.15
C THR A 90 -25.52 6.36 11.61
N LYS A 91 -24.82 5.37 12.15
CA LYS A 91 -24.85 4.97 13.58
C LYS A 91 -24.53 6.13 14.53
N TYR A 92 -23.74 7.11 14.08
CA TYR A 92 -23.29 8.23 14.89
C TYR A 92 -24.09 9.52 14.63
N GLY A 93 -25.16 9.45 13.84
CA GLY A 93 -25.93 10.63 13.44
C GLY A 93 -25.16 11.56 12.50
N VAL A 94 -24.03 11.11 11.95
CA VAL A 94 -23.25 11.84 10.97
C VAL A 94 -23.78 11.44 9.60
N GLN A 95 -24.44 12.37 8.91
CA GLN A 95 -24.74 12.15 7.50
C GLN A 95 -23.43 12.25 6.72
N PRO A 96 -23.02 11.21 5.98
CA PRO A 96 -21.85 11.30 5.13
C PRO A 96 -22.14 12.39 4.09
N SER A 97 -21.47 13.54 4.20
CA SER A 97 -21.46 14.49 3.09
C SER A 97 -20.75 13.78 1.94
N ILE A 98 -21.45 13.68 0.82
CA ILE A 98 -20.98 12.95 -0.36
C ILE A 98 -19.90 13.80 -1.04
N ASN A 99 -18.75 13.95 -0.40
CA ASN A 99 -17.51 14.31 -1.08
C ASN A 99 -16.83 12.99 -1.41
N ASN A 100 -17.39 12.33 -2.44
CA ASN A 100 -16.68 11.27 -3.14
C ASN A 100 -15.31 11.83 -3.47
N SER A 101 -14.29 11.30 -2.81
CA SER A 101 -12.89 11.54 -3.13
C SER A 101 -12.79 11.50 -4.63
N SER A 102 -12.48 12.65 -5.23
CA SER A 102 -12.14 12.81 -6.63
C SER A 102 -11.42 11.55 -7.08
N GLU A 103 -12.01 10.84 -8.04
CA GLU A 103 -11.27 9.91 -8.87
C GLU A 103 -9.90 10.54 -9.08
N ILE A 104 -8.83 9.86 -8.64
CA ILE A 104 -7.49 10.27 -9.03
C ILE A 104 -7.46 10.04 -10.55
N ARG A 105 -7.93 11.05 -11.28
CA ARG A 105 -7.75 11.18 -12.72
C ARG A 105 -6.24 11.16 -12.88
N ARG A 106 -5.69 10.02 -13.31
CA ARG A 106 -4.38 10.05 -13.95
C ARG A 106 -4.58 11.00 -15.13
N ASN A 107 -4.02 12.20 -15.04
CA ASN A 107 -3.90 13.08 -16.20
C ASN A 107 -3.06 12.31 -17.22
N SER A 108 -3.73 11.64 -18.16
CA SER A 108 -3.16 11.45 -19.47
C SER A 108 -3.33 12.81 -20.12
N GLU A 109 -2.30 13.65 -20.05
CA GLU A 109 -2.20 14.79 -20.95
C GLU A 109 -2.07 14.20 -22.37
N ASN A 110 -3.22 14.06 -23.02
CA ASN A 110 -3.28 14.10 -24.47
C ASN A 110 -2.84 15.51 -24.86
N VAL A 111 -1.59 15.63 -25.30
CA VAL A 111 -1.20 16.72 -26.18
C VAL A 111 -1.94 16.46 -27.49
N GLU A 112 -3.03 17.19 -27.69
CA GLU A 112 -3.71 17.32 -28.98
C GLU A 112 -2.73 18.03 -29.92
N ASN A 113 -2.06 17.26 -30.78
CA ASN A 113 -1.58 17.78 -32.05
C ASN A 113 -2.62 17.37 -33.09
N GLU A 114 -3.38 18.36 -33.56
CA GLU A 114 -4.11 18.27 -34.81
C GLU A 114 -3.08 18.00 -35.91
N ASP A 115 -3.12 16.80 -36.50
CA ASP A 115 -2.76 16.61 -37.90
C ASP A 115 -3.60 15.48 -38.48
N ASP A 116 -4.38 15.88 -39.47
CA ASP A 116 -5.35 15.13 -40.23
C ASP A 116 -4.65 14.10 -41.14
N SER A 117 -4.92 12.81 -40.95
CA SER A 117 -5.17 11.84 -42.04
C SER A 117 -5.25 10.40 -41.50
N GLY A 118 -6.26 9.69 -41.98
CA GLY A 118 -6.80 8.49 -41.34
C GLY A 118 -5.92 7.25 -41.35
N LEU A 119 -6.22 6.32 -40.44
CA LEU A 119 -6.55 4.94 -40.79
C LEU A 119 -7.05 4.18 -39.56
N ASN A 120 -8.09 3.37 -39.79
CA ASN A 120 -8.77 2.55 -38.80
C ASN A 120 -7.89 1.42 -38.26
N ALA A 121 -8.21 1.03 -37.02
CA ALA A 121 -8.18 -0.33 -36.50
C ALA A 121 -6.83 -1.07 -36.48
N LEU A 122 -6.31 -1.28 -35.27
CA LEU A 122 -5.97 -2.61 -34.75
C LEU A 122 -5.86 -2.54 -33.22
N LYS A 123 -6.84 -3.16 -32.55
CA LYS A 123 -6.68 -3.62 -31.17
C LYS A 123 -5.53 -4.63 -31.17
N SER A 124 -4.45 -4.33 -30.47
CA SER A 124 -3.52 -5.36 -30.00
C SER A 124 -2.83 -4.89 -28.72
N ASN A 125 -3.14 -5.63 -27.65
CA ASN A 125 -2.32 -5.84 -26.45
C ASN A 125 -0.84 -5.38 -26.55
N SER A 126 -0.41 -4.54 -25.61
CA SER A 126 1.02 -4.27 -25.45
C SER A 126 1.47 -4.33 -23.99
N THR A 127 2.21 -5.41 -23.74
CA THR A 127 3.10 -5.74 -22.63
C THR A 127 3.72 -4.52 -21.96
N ARG A 128 3.62 -4.43 -20.63
CA ARG A 128 4.36 -3.43 -19.84
C ARG A 128 5.81 -3.89 -19.70
N HIS A 129 6.67 -3.38 -20.55
CA HIS A 129 8.12 -3.44 -20.38
C HIS A 129 8.52 -2.36 -19.36
N TRP A 130 9.12 -2.75 -18.23
CA TRP A 130 9.83 -1.80 -17.38
C TRP A 130 11.29 -1.83 -17.84
N THR A 131 11.81 -0.69 -18.31
CA THR A 131 13.20 -0.57 -18.75
C THR A 131 14.01 0.16 -17.68
N VAL A 132 15.04 -0.56 -17.24
CA VAL A 132 16.40 -0.24 -16.76
C VAL A 132 16.62 1.10 -16.05
#